data_AF-A0A958LF51-F1
#
_entry.id   AF-A0A958LF51-F1
#
_cell.length_a   1.000
_cell.length_b   1.000
_cell.length_c   1.000
_cell.angle_alpha   90.00
_cell.angle_beta   90.00
_cell.angle_gamma   90.00
#
_symmetry.space_group_name_H-M   'P 1'
#
loop_
_entity.id
_entity.type
_entity.pdbx_description
1 polymer ?
#
loop_
_entity_poly.entity_id
_entity_poly.type
_entity_poly.pdbx_seq_one_letter_code
_entity_poly.pdbx_strand_id
1 'polypeptide(L)'
;MGADRALHVVTQDAVDSDAASRILEALIQQGAYSLVVMGKQSIDSDANQTGQLLASRLGWPQATFASKLTVTEDWASAEVTREVDGGLETLRVQLPAVVTTDLRLNEPRYPSLPGIVKAKKKPLDVVDLSSLGVDVTPKVTVVQMEVPAERPPGIKVESVEQLVDKLKNEAKVI
;
A
#
# COMPACT_ATOMS: atom_id res chain seq x y z
N MET A 1 -15.48 -9.74 -1.37
CA MET A 1 -14.38 -9.46 -2.31
C MET A 1 -14.02 -10.64 -3.20
N GLY A 2 -13.76 -11.85 -2.69
CA GLY A 2 -13.60 -13.02 -3.55
C GLY A 2 -12.51 -14.01 -3.12
N ALA A 3 -11.52 -13.56 -2.34
CA ALA A 3 -10.38 -14.37 -1.88
C ALA A 3 -10.77 -15.76 -1.36
N ASP A 4 -10.04 -16.80 -1.76
CA ASP A 4 -10.36 -18.21 -1.47
C ASP A 4 -10.15 -18.59 0.00
N ARG A 5 -9.09 -18.07 0.62
CA ARG A 5 -8.74 -18.26 2.03
C ARG A 5 -8.09 -17.00 2.61
N ALA A 6 -7.97 -16.96 3.92
CA ALA A 6 -7.25 -15.91 4.65
C ALA A 6 -6.21 -16.51 5.60
N LEU A 7 -5.12 -15.78 5.80
CA LEU A 7 -4.14 -16.01 6.86
C LEU A 7 -4.20 -14.82 7.80
N HIS A 8 -4.28 -15.07 9.11
CA HIS A 8 -4.25 -14.04 10.13
C HIS A 8 -3.04 -14.27 11.02
N VAL A 9 -1.98 -13.48 10.82
CA VAL A 9 -0.83 -13.46 11.73
C VAL A 9 -1.20 -12.61 12.93
N VAL A 10 -1.31 -13.25 14.09
CA VAL A 10 -1.75 -12.58 15.32
C VAL A 10 -0.53 -12.06 16.07
N THR A 11 -0.57 -10.77 16.41
CA THR A 11 0.38 -10.15 17.33
C THR A 11 -0.30 -9.02 18.09
N GLN A 12 0.18 -8.75 19.31
CA GLN A 12 -0.19 -7.57 20.10
C GLN A 12 0.86 -6.45 19.96
N ASP A 13 2.01 -6.75 19.37
CA ASP A 13 3.09 -5.80 19.18
C ASP A 13 2.80 -4.87 18.00
N ALA A 14 3.37 -3.67 18.04
CA ALA A 14 3.34 -2.76 16.92
C ALA A 14 4.15 -3.34 15.74
N VAL A 15 3.57 -3.32 14.55
CA VAL A 15 4.20 -3.83 13.34
C VAL A 15 4.49 -2.66 12.40
N ASP A 16 5.78 -2.30 12.26
CA ASP A 16 6.23 -1.33 11.27
C ASP A 16 6.38 -1.97 9.88
N SER A 17 6.76 -1.17 8.87
CA SER A 17 6.95 -1.68 7.50
C SER A 17 8.07 -2.72 7.39
N ASP A 18 9.13 -2.67 8.21
CA ASP A 18 10.20 -3.67 8.21
C ASP A 18 9.69 -5.00 8.73
N ALA A 19 9.05 -4.99 9.91
CA ALA A 19 8.43 -6.15 10.53
C ALA A 19 7.37 -6.79 9.62
N ALA A 20 6.47 -5.98 9.06
CA ALA A 20 5.45 -6.47 8.12
C ALA A 20 6.09 -7.15 6.90
N SER A 21 7.16 -6.57 6.33
CA SER A 21 7.84 -7.16 5.16
C SER A 21 8.49 -8.51 5.48
N ARG A 22 9.06 -8.70 6.68
CA ARG A 22 9.64 -9.97 7.13
C ARG A 22 8.59 -11.05 7.37
N ILE A 23 7.48 -10.67 8.01
CA ILE A 23 6.34 -11.58 8.23
C ILE A 23 5.82 -12.08 6.88
N LEU A 24 5.59 -11.15 5.94
CA LEU A 24 5.11 -11.49 4.59
C LEU A 24 6.11 -12.35 3.82
N GLU A 25 7.41 -12.04 3.89
CA GLU A 25 8.48 -12.86 3.30
C GLU A 25 8.40 -14.32 3.82
N ALA A 26 8.34 -14.50 5.14
CA ALA A 26 8.27 -15.83 5.76
C ALA A 26 7.03 -16.62 5.32
N LEU A 27 5.87 -15.95 5.19
CA LEU A 27 4.64 -16.58 4.70
C LEU A 27 4.73 -16.95 3.22
N ILE A 28 5.29 -16.06 2.39
CA ILE A 28 5.40 -16.26 0.95
C ILE A 28 6.35 -17.42 0.64
N GLN A 29 7.46 -17.54 1.39
CA GLN A 29 8.42 -18.63 1.22
C GLN A 29 7.86 -20.02 1.60
N GLN A 30 6.79 -20.09 2.40
CA GLN A 30 6.12 -21.35 2.74
C GLN A 30 5.16 -21.85 1.65
N GLY A 31 4.90 -21.06 0.61
CA GLY A 31 3.95 -21.39 -0.45
C GLY A 31 4.50 -21.14 -1.85
N ALA A 32 3.70 -21.51 -2.85
CA ALA A 32 3.98 -21.21 -4.25
C ALA A 32 3.17 -19.97 -4.66
N TYR A 33 3.78 -18.79 -4.54
CA TYR A 33 3.18 -17.53 -4.96
C TYR A 33 3.94 -16.96 -6.15
N SER A 34 3.22 -16.59 -7.21
CA SER A 34 3.82 -16.00 -8.43
C SER A 34 3.55 -14.50 -8.54
N LEU A 35 2.70 -13.93 -7.71
CA LEU A 35 2.36 -12.51 -7.73
C LEU A 35 1.84 -12.08 -6.35
N VAL A 36 2.41 -11.01 -5.81
CA VAL A 36 1.89 -10.32 -4.63
C VAL A 36 1.26 -9.01 -5.08
N VAL A 37 0.03 -8.76 -4.67
CA VAL A 37 -0.67 -7.50 -4.90
C VAL A 37 -1.01 -6.88 -3.55
N MET A 38 -0.56 -5.64 -3.33
CA MET A 38 -0.81 -4.92 -2.07
C MET A 38 -1.09 -3.44 -2.32
N GLY A 39 -1.62 -2.73 -1.33
CA GLY A 39 -1.83 -1.28 -1.43
C GLY A 39 -0.51 -0.52 -1.54
N LYS A 40 -0.54 0.67 -2.17
CA LYS A 40 0.59 1.62 -2.19
C LYS A 40 1.07 1.94 -0.77
N GLN A 41 0.17 2.44 0.07
CA GLN A 41 0.45 2.81 1.44
C GLN A 41 -0.76 2.53 2.33
N SER A 42 -0.53 2.38 3.62
CA SER A 42 -1.60 2.40 4.61
C SER A 42 -1.85 3.83 5.06
N ILE A 43 -3.12 4.17 5.31
CA ILE A 43 -3.54 5.55 5.65
C ILE A 43 -3.24 5.95 7.10
N ASP A 44 -2.80 5.00 7.93
CA ASP A 44 -2.44 5.21 9.32
C ASP A 44 -0.98 5.68 9.47
N SER A 45 -0.05 5.03 8.76
CA SER A 45 1.38 5.35 8.79
C SER A 45 1.84 6.22 7.62
N ASP A 46 1.11 6.19 6.50
CA ASP A 46 1.48 6.82 5.21
C ASP A 46 2.92 6.52 4.75
N ALA A 47 3.49 5.40 5.21
CA ALA A 47 4.92 5.12 5.04
C ALA A 47 5.32 4.73 3.61
N ASN A 48 4.41 4.10 2.84
CA ASN A 48 4.65 3.66 1.47
C ASN A 48 5.95 2.81 1.32
N GLN A 49 6.18 1.85 2.23
CA GLN A 49 7.46 1.12 2.33
C GLN A 49 7.33 -0.40 2.24
N THR A 50 6.29 -0.99 2.83
CA THR A 50 6.19 -2.45 3.03
C THR A 50 6.35 -3.25 1.72
N GLY A 51 5.79 -2.77 0.61
CA GLY A 51 5.88 -3.48 -0.68
C GLY A 51 7.27 -3.48 -1.29
N GLN A 52 7.96 -2.34 -1.26
CA GLN A 52 9.33 -2.23 -1.77
C GLN A 52 10.32 -3.02 -0.90
N LEU A 53 10.13 -3.00 0.42
CA LEU A 53 10.92 -3.81 1.36
C LEU A 53 10.71 -5.31 1.09
N LEU A 54 9.45 -5.74 0.93
CA LEU A 54 9.12 -7.13 0.62
C LEU A 54 9.76 -7.59 -0.70
N ALA A 55 9.67 -6.78 -1.75
CA ALA A 55 10.27 -7.09 -3.05
C ALA A 55 11.80 -7.24 -2.93
N SER A 56 12.45 -6.32 -2.20
CA SER A 56 13.89 -6.38 -1.96
C SER A 56 14.31 -7.64 -1.20
N ARG A 57 13.51 -8.08 -0.22
CA ARG A 57 13.78 -9.26 0.60
C ARG A 57 13.65 -10.56 -0.19
N LEU A 58 12.58 -10.66 -0.97
CA LEU A 58 12.34 -11.80 -1.85
C LEU A 58 13.28 -11.85 -3.05
N GLY A 59 13.98 -10.74 -3.35
CA GLY A 59 14.75 -10.58 -4.59
C GLY A 59 13.85 -10.54 -5.84
N TRP A 60 12.59 -10.12 -5.69
CA TRP A 60 11.61 -10.11 -6.76
C TRP A 60 11.54 -8.74 -7.46
N PRO A 61 11.28 -8.70 -8.77
CA PRO A 61 10.87 -7.49 -9.46
C PRO A 61 9.70 -6.81 -8.76
N GLN A 62 9.70 -5.48 -8.77
CA GLN A 62 8.61 -4.67 -8.23
C GLN A 62 7.98 -3.77 -9.28
N ALA A 63 6.69 -3.53 -9.17
CA ALA A 63 5.98 -2.49 -9.91
C ALA A 63 5.07 -1.70 -8.96
N THR A 64 5.53 -0.52 -8.52
CA THR A 64 4.79 0.29 -7.55
C THR A 64 3.79 1.22 -8.20
N PHE A 65 2.76 1.64 -7.47
CA PHE A 65 1.80 2.67 -7.91
C PHE A 65 1.06 2.29 -9.20
N ALA A 66 0.75 1.00 -9.35
CA ALA A 66 0.08 0.47 -10.52
C ALA A 66 -1.32 1.07 -10.68
N SER A 67 -1.58 1.69 -11.82
CA SER A 67 -2.91 2.11 -12.29
C SER A 67 -3.47 1.21 -13.39
N LYS A 68 -2.65 0.30 -13.94
CA LYS A 68 -3.10 -0.82 -14.78
C LYS A 68 -2.20 -2.03 -14.57
N LEU A 69 -2.78 -3.22 -14.55
CA LEU A 69 -2.07 -4.50 -14.43
C LEU A 69 -2.66 -5.52 -15.40
N THR A 70 -1.82 -6.05 -16.29
CA THR A 70 -2.15 -7.17 -17.18
C THR A 70 -1.13 -8.28 -16.99
N VAL A 71 -1.57 -9.47 -16.60
CA VAL A 71 -0.71 -10.66 -16.45
C VAL A 71 -0.78 -11.49 -17.74
N THR A 72 0.35 -12.02 -18.22
CA THR A 72 0.37 -12.88 -19.40
C THR A 72 -0.33 -14.22 -19.12
N GLU A 73 -0.92 -14.83 -20.15
CA GLU A 73 -1.69 -16.09 -20.00
C GLU A 73 -0.87 -17.24 -19.41
N ASP A 74 0.42 -17.28 -19.73
CA ASP A 74 1.40 -18.26 -19.25
C ASP A 74 1.95 -17.95 -17.85
N TRP A 75 1.52 -16.84 -17.22
CA TRP A 75 2.02 -16.36 -15.93
C TRP A 75 3.56 -16.16 -15.89
N ALA A 76 4.20 -15.89 -17.03
CA ALA A 76 5.63 -15.62 -17.08
C ALA A 76 5.98 -14.16 -16.75
N SER A 77 5.08 -13.22 -17.03
CA SER A 77 5.32 -11.79 -16.83
C SER A 77 4.04 -10.99 -16.62
N ALA A 78 4.18 -9.75 -16.15
CA ALA A 78 3.10 -8.79 -16.09
C ALA A 78 3.52 -7.45 -16.73
N GLU A 79 2.60 -6.85 -17.47
CA GLU A 79 2.68 -5.47 -17.93
C GLU A 79 1.95 -4.57 -16.94
N VAL A 80 2.65 -3.57 -16.42
CA VAL A 80 2.15 -2.68 -15.38
C VAL A 80 2.33 -1.23 -15.81
N THR A 81 1.24 -0.47 -15.86
CA THR A 81 1.29 0.99 -16.00
C THR A 81 1.24 1.61 -14.61
N ARG A 82 2.19 2.49 -14.33
CA ARG A 82 2.42 3.11 -13.02
C ARG A 82 2.21 4.62 -13.10
N GLU A 83 1.69 5.16 -12.02
CA GLU A 83 1.64 6.61 -11.79
C GLU A 83 3.02 7.11 -11.34
N VAL A 84 3.57 8.09 -12.05
CA VAL A 84 4.80 8.80 -11.71
C VAL A 84 4.53 10.30 -11.76
N ASP A 85 5.40 11.12 -11.16
CA ASP A 85 5.15 12.58 -11.05
C ASP A 85 4.92 13.27 -12.40
N GLY A 86 5.58 12.78 -13.46
CA GLY A 86 5.47 13.31 -14.82
C GLY A 86 4.35 12.69 -15.67
N GLY A 87 3.55 11.75 -15.13
CA GLY A 87 2.49 11.06 -15.87
C GLY A 87 2.49 9.56 -15.65
N LEU A 88 2.53 8.79 -16.75
CA LEU A 88 2.45 7.33 -16.71
C LEU A 88 3.71 6.68 -17.26
N GLU A 89 4.15 5.60 -16.60
CA GLU A 89 5.23 4.74 -17.05
C GLU A 89 4.73 3.31 -17.17
N THR A 90 4.92 2.67 -18.34
CA THR A 90 4.60 1.25 -18.51
C THR A 90 5.87 0.42 -18.48
N LEU A 91 5.88 -0.60 -17.64
CA LEU A 91 6.99 -1.54 -17.51
C LEU A 91 6.51 -2.99 -17.56
N ARG A 92 7.42 -3.87 -17.94
CA ARG A 92 7.21 -5.33 -17.92
C ARG A 92 8.06 -5.95 -16.82
N VAL A 93 7.43 -6.65 -15.89
CA VAL A 93 8.11 -7.43 -14.84
C VAL A 93 8.00 -8.92 -15.11
N GLN A 94 9.07 -9.67 -14.85
CA GLN A 94 9.01 -11.13 -14.83
C GLN A 94 8.37 -11.60 -13.52
N LEU A 95 7.58 -12.67 -13.57
CA LEU A 95 7.04 -13.30 -12.36
C LEU A 95 8.03 -14.34 -11.82
N PRO A 96 8.18 -14.45 -10.49
CA PRO A 96 7.35 -13.85 -9.46
C PRO A 96 7.64 -12.36 -9.20
N ALA A 97 6.61 -11.56 -8.89
CA ALA A 97 6.75 -10.11 -8.69
C ALA A 97 5.87 -9.56 -7.54
N VAL A 98 6.23 -8.37 -7.04
CA VAL A 98 5.43 -7.59 -6.09
C VAL A 98 4.87 -6.35 -6.78
N VAL A 99 3.55 -6.18 -6.76
CA VAL A 99 2.85 -5.03 -7.34
C VAL A 99 2.14 -4.25 -6.24
N THR A 100 2.40 -2.94 -6.15
CA THR A 100 1.64 -2.06 -5.26
C THR A 100 0.62 -1.25 -6.06
N THR A 101 -0.63 -1.20 -5.60
CA THR A 101 -1.76 -0.64 -6.35
C THR A 101 -2.01 0.81 -5.97
N ASP A 102 -2.12 1.69 -6.97
CA ASP A 102 -2.65 3.04 -6.78
C ASP A 102 -4.19 3.03 -6.77
N LEU A 103 -4.79 4.11 -6.26
CA LEU A 103 -6.24 4.33 -6.25
C LEU A 103 -6.86 4.26 -7.66
N ARG A 104 -6.09 4.60 -8.70
CA ARG A 104 -6.54 4.60 -10.10
C ARG A 104 -6.64 3.22 -10.73
N LEU A 105 -6.20 2.14 -10.05
CA LEU A 105 -6.17 0.80 -10.64
C LEU A 105 -7.56 0.26 -10.99
N ASN A 106 -8.52 0.39 -10.07
CA ASN A 106 -9.88 -0.08 -10.25
C ASN A 106 -10.85 0.58 -9.25
N GLU A 107 -12.13 0.32 -9.43
CA GLU A 107 -13.16 0.60 -8.43
C GLU A 107 -13.48 -0.70 -7.66
N PRO A 108 -13.22 -0.77 -6.35
CA PRO A 108 -13.55 -1.95 -5.55
C PRO A 108 -15.05 -2.22 -5.55
N ARG A 109 -15.45 -3.42 -5.97
CA ARG A 109 -16.86 -3.84 -5.93
C ARG A 109 -17.39 -4.01 -4.51
N TYR A 110 -18.67 -3.72 -4.32
CA TYR A 110 -19.35 -4.06 -3.07
C TYR A 110 -19.55 -5.59 -2.94
N PRO A 111 -19.31 -6.18 -1.75
CA PRO A 111 -19.62 -7.58 -1.52
C PRO A 111 -21.14 -7.80 -1.50
N SER A 112 -21.61 -8.78 -2.25
CA SER A 112 -23.02 -9.18 -2.20
C SER A 112 -23.38 -9.87 -0.88
N LEU A 113 -24.63 -9.79 -0.45
CA LEU A 113 -25.11 -10.50 0.76
C LEU A 113 -24.79 -12.01 0.73
N PRO A 114 -25.02 -12.76 -0.38
CA PRO A 114 -24.58 -14.16 -0.46
C PRO A 114 -23.06 -14.31 -0.33
N GLY A 115 -22.29 -13.35 -0.86
CA GLY A 115 -20.84 -13.32 -0.73
C GLY A 115 -20.37 -13.15 0.72
N ILE A 116 -21.04 -12.30 1.51
CA ILE A 116 -20.76 -12.11 2.94
C ILE A 116 -21.02 -13.39 3.72
N VAL A 117 -22.15 -14.07 3.46
CA VAL A 117 -22.47 -15.34 4.13
C VAL A 117 -21.47 -16.44 3.76
N LYS A 118 -21.07 -16.52 2.48
CA LYS A 118 -20.02 -17.46 2.04
C LYS A 118 -18.67 -17.17 2.68
N ALA A 119 -18.29 -15.89 2.83
CA ALA A 119 -17.01 -15.50 3.43
C ALA A 119 -16.85 -16.01 4.87
N LYS A 120 -17.93 -16.04 5.67
CA LYS A 120 -17.90 -16.59 7.04
C LYS A 120 -17.54 -18.08 7.11
N LYS A 121 -17.65 -18.82 5.99
CA LYS A 121 -17.35 -20.25 5.90
C LYS A 121 -15.99 -20.53 5.24
N LYS A 122 -15.30 -19.51 4.72
CA LYS A 122 -14.02 -19.70 4.05
C LYS A 122 -12.92 -20.00 5.07
N PRO A 123 -11.88 -20.77 4.68
CA PRO A 123 -10.75 -21.03 5.57
C PRO A 123 -10.08 -19.74 6.02
N LEU A 124 -9.90 -19.61 7.33
CA LEU A 124 -9.12 -18.57 7.97
C LEU A 124 -8.16 -19.26 8.93
N ASP A 125 -6.91 -19.35 8.51
CA ASP A 125 -5.86 -19.96 9.33
C ASP A 125 -5.24 -18.88 10.19
N VAL A 126 -5.26 -19.10 11.51
CA VAL A 126 -4.59 -18.24 12.47
C VAL A 126 -3.15 -18.73 12.59
N VAL A 127 -2.20 -17.83 12.30
CA VAL A 127 -0.77 -18.12 12.33
C VAL A 127 -0.19 -17.38 13.54
N ASP A 128 0.44 -18.14 14.43
CA ASP A 128 1.21 -17.55 15.53
C ASP A 128 2.50 -16.95 14.94
N LEU A 129 2.78 -15.69 15.25
CA LEU A 129 4.00 -15.02 14.83
C LEU A 129 5.26 -15.78 15.25
N SER A 130 5.24 -16.41 16.42
CA SER A 130 6.37 -17.21 16.92
C SER A 130 6.72 -18.39 16.00
N SER A 131 5.72 -18.95 15.30
CA SER A 131 5.91 -20.08 14.39
C SER A 131 6.63 -19.71 13.09
N LEU A 132 6.71 -18.41 12.76
CA LEU A 132 7.36 -17.91 11.55
C LEU A 132 8.86 -17.70 11.70
N GLY A 133 9.40 -17.77 12.93
CA GLY A 133 10.85 -17.65 13.19
C GLY A 133 11.46 -16.29 12.78
N VAL A 134 10.63 -15.24 12.68
CA VAL A 134 11.04 -13.88 12.29
C VAL A 134 11.18 -12.97 13.50
N ASP A 135 12.30 -12.28 13.57
CA ASP A 135 12.50 -11.17 14.50
C ASP A 135 11.80 -9.90 13.98
N VAL A 136 10.80 -9.46 14.73
CA VAL A 136 9.98 -8.27 14.45
C VAL A 136 10.29 -7.12 15.40
N THR A 137 11.41 -7.17 16.14
CA THR A 137 11.80 -6.12 17.07
C THR A 137 11.87 -4.76 16.32
N PRO A 138 11.10 -3.74 16.75
CA PRO A 138 11.08 -2.45 16.08
C PRO A 138 12.47 -1.81 16.08
N LYS A 139 12.89 -1.31 14.91
CA LYS A 139 14.15 -0.57 14.78
C LYS A 139 14.00 0.94 15.00
N VAL A 140 12.76 1.41 14.95
CA VAL A 140 12.38 2.81 15.15
C VAL A 140 11.36 2.85 16.29
N THR A 141 11.51 3.83 17.17
CA THR A 141 10.59 4.05 18.28
C THR A 141 9.95 5.42 18.14
N VAL A 142 8.62 5.46 18.17
CA VAL A 142 7.88 6.71 18.22
C VAL A 142 7.96 7.25 19.65
N VAL A 143 8.67 8.37 19.82
CA VAL A 143 8.85 9.01 21.14
C VAL A 143 7.67 9.91 21.48
N GLN A 144 7.09 10.58 20.48
CA GLN A 144 6.04 11.56 20.66
C GLN A 144 5.20 11.68 19.39
N MET A 145 3.90 11.94 19.56
CA MET A 145 2.98 12.32 18.50
C MET A 145 2.20 13.56 18.94
N GLU A 146 2.17 14.57 18.08
CA GLU A 146 1.42 15.80 18.30
C GLU A 146 0.53 16.09 17.10
N VAL A 147 -0.59 16.75 17.37
CA VAL A 147 -1.48 17.25 16.32
C VAL A 147 -0.77 18.42 15.62
N PRO A 148 -0.83 18.53 14.28
CA PRO A 148 -0.28 19.68 13.59
C PRO A 148 -0.93 20.99 14.08
N ALA A 149 -0.18 22.10 13.97
CA ALA A 149 -0.69 23.41 14.34
C ALA A 149 -1.98 23.74 13.56
N GLU A 150 -2.98 24.29 14.26
CA GLU A 150 -4.22 24.72 13.62
C GLU A 150 -3.94 25.80 12.57
N ARG A 151 -4.59 25.68 11.41
CA ARG A 151 -4.45 26.66 10.34
C ARG A 151 -5.07 28.00 10.79
N PRO A 152 -4.36 29.13 10.67
CA PRO A 152 -4.93 30.45 10.96
C PRO A 152 -6.17 30.73 10.11
N PRO A 153 -7.14 31.51 10.63
CA PRO A 153 -8.32 31.87 9.88
C PRO A 153 -7.94 32.59 8.57
N GLY A 154 -8.59 32.17 7.48
CA GLY A 154 -8.43 32.82 6.18
C GLY A 154 -9.16 34.16 6.11
N ILE A 155 -8.84 34.94 5.07
CA ILE A 155 -9.46 36.23 4.77
C ILE A 155 -10.35 36.06 3.53
N LYS A 156 -11.56 36.61 3.54
CA LYS A 156 -12.39 36.74 2.33
C LYS A 156 -12.07 38.08 1.66
N VAL A 157 -11.82 38.06 0.35
CA VAL A 157 -11.55 39.26 -0.46
C VAL A 157 -12.76 39.58 -1.34
N GLU A 158 -12.92 40.85 -1.66
CA GLU A 158 -14.11 41.34 -2.38
C GLU A 158 -13.91 41.37 -3.91
N SER A 159 -12.67 41.26 -4.38
CA SER A 159 -12.37 41.30 -5.82
C SER A 159 -11.15 40.47 -6.20
N VAL A 160 -10.99 40.23 -7.51
CA VAL A 160 -9.83 39.55 -8.08
C VAL A 160 -8.55 40.38 -7.91
N GLU A 161 -8.65 41.71 -8.02
CA GLU A 161 -7.51 42.62 -7.82
C GLU A 161 -7.00 42.55 -6.39
N GLN A 162 -7.89 42.54 -5.39
CA GLN A 162 -7.52 42.35 -3.98
C GLN A 162 -6.89 40.98 -3.74
N LEU A 163 -7.39 39.93 -4.40
CA LEU A 163 -6.78 38.60 -4.32
C LEU A 163 -5.35 38.62 -4.85
N VAL A 164 -5.14 39.18 -6.05
CA VAL A 164 -3.82 39.25 -6.69
C VAL A 164 -2.85 40.09 -5.87
N ASP A 165 -3.29 41.24 -5.35
CA ASP A 165 -2.48 42.09 -4.47
C ASP A 165 -2.02 41.33 -3.22
N LYS A 166 -2.95 40.67 -2.52
CA LYS A 166 -2.62 39.84 -1.34
C LYS A 166 -1.70 38.68 -1.67
N LEU A 167 -1.91 38.01 -2.80
CA LEU A 167 -1.06 36.88 -3.20
C LEU A 167 0.37 37.31 -3.57
N LYS A 168 0.54 38.47 -4.22
CA LYS A 168 1.85 39.01 -4.59
C LYS A 168 2.59 39.63 -3.41
N ASN A 169 1.90 40.48 -2.65
CA ASN A 169 2.54 41.36 -1.67
C ASN A 169 2.55 40.79 -0.24
N GLU A 170 1.50 40.08 0.17
CA GLU A 170 1.41 39.47 1.51
C GLU A 170 1.91 38.02 1.51
N ALA A 171 1.32 37.16 0.67
CA ALA A 171 1.63 35.72 0.65
C ALA A 171 2.89 35.37 -0.15
N LYS A 172 3.24 36.19 -1.16
CA LYS A 172 4.41 36.03 -2.05
C LYS A 172 4.47 34.66 -2.75
N VAL A 173 3.32 34.20 -3.24
CA VAL A 173 3.19 32.89 -3.91
C VAL A 173 3.03 32.99 -5.43
N ILE A 174 2.90 34.20 -5.97
CA ILE A 174 2.85 34.53 -7.40
C ILE A 174 3.57 35.85 -7.68
#